data_AF-A0A7Z0DTH1-F1
#
_entry.id   AF-A0A7Z0DTH1-F1
#
_cell.length_a   1.000
_cell.length_b   1.000
_cell.length_c   1.000
_cell.angle_alpha   90.00
_cell.angle_beta   90.00
_cell.angle_gamma   90.00
#
_symmetry.space_group_name_H-M   'P 1'
#
loop_
_entity.id
_entity.type
_entity.pdbx_description
1 polymer ?
#
loop_
_entity_poly.entity_id
_entity_poly.type
_entity_poly.pdbx_seq_one_letter_code
_entity_poly.pdbx_strand_id
1 'polypeptide(L)'
;MSVTIAVRVFGSETLVALIRYYWTSPGSQQDAATTLDIPNQLVSTNTRLLLDAGVVIADPPARGRRPGRYVVDQDRVHHLLEALRRYSIPE
;
A
#
# COMPACT_ATOMS: atom_id res chain seq x y z
N MET A 1 -0.46 18.85 1.40
CA MET A 1 0.45 18.05 0.56
C MET A 1 -0.07 16.61 0.48
N SER A 2 -0.76 16.23 -0.61
CA SER A 2 -1.37 14.89 -0.70
C SER A 2 -1.33 14.31 -2.12
N VAL A 3 -1.45 15.15 -3.16
CA VAL A 3 -1.52 14.67 -4.55
C VAL A 3 -0.25 13.96 -5.02
N THR A 4 0.95 14.45 -4.68
CA THR A 4 2.22 13.79 -5.06
C THR A 4 2.33 12.37 -4.49
N ILE A 5 1.91 12.19 -3.22
CA ILE A 5 1.89 10.88 -2.58
C ILE A 5 0.85 10.00 -3.27
N ALA A 6 -0.35 10.54 -3.52
CA ALA A 6 -1.41 9.80 -4.18
C ALA A 6 -1.02 9.36 -5.60
N VAL A 7 -0.40 10.23 -6.41
CA VAL A 7 0.12 9.88 -7.75
C VAL A 7 1.19 8.80 -7.65
N ARG A 8 2.10 8.89 -6.68
CA ARG A 8 3.14 7.87 -6.48
C ARG A 8 2.54 6.51 -6.11
N VAL A 9 1.54 6.51 -5.22
CA VAL A 9 0.89 5.29 -4.71
C VAL A 9 0.01 4.65 -5.79
N PHE A 10 -0.86 5.43 -6.42
CA PHE A 10 -1.87 4.90 -7.36
C PHE A 10 -1.40 4.86 -8.81
N GLY A 11 -0.31 5.55 -9.16
CA GLY A 11 0.30 5.53 -10.49
C GLY A 11 1.20 4.33 -10.75
N SER A 12 1.42 3.46 -9.77
CA SER A 12 2.21 2.23 -9.92
C SER A 12 1.31 0.99 -9.83
N GLU A 13 1.31 0.18 -10.89
CA GLU A 13 0.56 -1.07 -10.95
C GLU A 13 0.91 -2.00 -9.78
N THR A 14 2.20 -2.17 -9.48
CA THR A 14 2.66 -3.01 -8.37
C THR A 14 2.12 -2.52 -7.02
N LEU A 15 2.17 -1.21 -6.76
CA LEU A 15 1.67 -0.66 -5.50
C LEU A 15 0.16 -0.87 -5.39
N VAL A 16 -0.59 -0.64 -6.47
CA VAL A 16 -2.04 -0.88 -6.51
C VAL A 16 -2.36 -2.36 -6.31
N ALA A 17 -1.62 -3.28 -6.93
CA ALA A 17 -1.80 -4.71 -6.75
C ALA A 17 -1.59 -5.14 -5.28
N LEU A 18 -0.55 -4.62 -4.64
CA LEU A 18 -0.28 -4.87 -3.22
C LEU A 18 -1.36 -4.28 -2.31
N ILE A 19 -1.85 -3.07 -2.60
CA ILE A 19 -2.97 -2.47 -1.86
C ILE A 19 -4.20 -3.37 -1.98
N ARG A 20 -4.57 -3.80 -3.19
CA ARG A 20 -5.71 -4.69 -3.38
C ARG A 20 -5.53 -6.01 -2.63
N TYR A 21 -4.35 -6.62 -2.70
CA TYR A 21 -4.05 -7.84 -1.97
C TYR A 21 -4.22 -7.67 -0.45
N TYR A 22 -3.56 -6.68 0.16
CA TYR A 22 -3.64 -6.48 1.61
C TYR A 22 -5.03 -6.02 2.07
N TRP A 23 -5.82 -5.43 1.16
CA TRP A 23 -7.22 -5.09 1.43
C TRP A 23 -8.10 -6.35 1.52
N THR A 24 -7.94 -7.29 0.58
CA THR A 24 -8.78 -8.50 0.52
C THR A 24 -8.29 -9.59 1.47
N SER A 25 -6.98 -9.72 1.59
CA SER A 25 -6.30 -10.84 2.28
C SER A 25 -5.13 -10.29 3.11
N PRO A 26 -5.40 -9.67 4.27
CA PRO A 26 -4.32 -9.09 5.05
C PRO A 26 -3.42 -10.19 5.60
N GLY A 27 -2.13 -10.13 5.29
CA GLY A 27 -1.19 -11.24 5.44
C GLY A 27 0.27 -10.78 5.41
N SER A 28 1.19 -11.73 5.26
CA SER A 28 2.62 -11.41 5.23
C SER A 28 3.08 -10.94 3.84
N GLN A 29 4.28 -10.35 3.76
CA GLN A 29 4.91 -10.02 2.47
C GLN A 29 5.22 -11.27 1.65
N GLN A 30 5.48 -12.41 2.31
CA GLN A 30 5.76 -13.66 1.63
C GLN A 30 4.50 -14.19 0.95
N ASP A 31 3.36 -14.15 1.63
CA ASP A 31 2.07 -14.55 1.06
C ASP A 31 1.68 -13.65 -0.11
N ALA A 32 1.94 -12.34 0.00
CA ALA A 32 1.74 -11.39 -1.08
C ALA A 32 2.62 -11.72 -2.30
N ALA A 33 3.90 -12.03 -2.09
CA ALA A 33 4.83 -12.42 -3.16
C ALA A 33 4.37 -13.69 -3.88
N THR A 34 3.92 -14.70 -3.13
CA THR A 34 3.39 -15.94 -3.70
C THR A 34 2.08 -15.72 -4.45
N THR A 35 1.16 -14.92 -3.88
CA THR A 35 -0.17 -14.71 -4.49
C THR A 35 -0.11 -13.86 -5.75
N LEU A 36 0.74 -12.83 -5.74
CA LEU A 36 0.90 -11.91 -6.87
C LEU A 36 1.96 -12.37 -7.88
N ASP A 37 2.63 -13.50 -7.61
CA ASP A 37 3.72 -14.05 -8.41
C ASP A 37 4.82 -13.02 -8.74
N ILE A 38 5.27 -12.28 -7.73
CA ILE A 38 6.31 -11.25 -7.87
C ILE A 38 7.46 -11.47 -6.87
N PRO A 39 8.69 -11.03 -7.18
CA PRO A 39 9.84 -11.26 -6.32
C PRO A 39 9.68 -10.67 -4.92
N ASN A 40 10.07 -11.43 -3.89
CA ASN A 40 10.02 -11.00 -2.48
C ASN A 40 10.71 -9.64 -2.23
N GLN A 41 11.84 -9.38 -2.91
CA GLN A 41 12.54 -8.09 -2.80
C GLN A 41 11.69 -6.93 -3.30
N LEU A 42 10.93 -7.14 -4.37
CA LEU A 42 10.05 -6.16 -4.96
C LEU A 42 8.83 -5.92 -4.05
N VAL A 43 8.25 -6.97 -3.47
CA VAL A 43 7.20 -6.85 -2.44
C VAL A 43 7.69 -6.07 -1.22
N SER A 44 8.86 -6.41 -0.69
CA SER A 44 9.43 -5.75 0.49
C SER A 44 9.63 -4.26 0.24
N THR A 45 10.25 -3.91 -0.89
CA THR A 45 10.51 -2.51 -1.28
C THR A 45 9.19 -1.75 -1.44
N ASN A 46 8.23 -2.30 -2.16
CA ASN A 46 6.95 -1.63 -2.40
C ASN A 46 6.06 -1.56 -1.15
N THR A 47 6.06 -2.59 -0.31
CA THR A 47 5.33 -2.57 0.97
C THR A 47 5.92 -1.50 1.90
N ARG A 48 7.25 -1.29 1.88
CA ARG A 48 7.87 -0.17 2.60
C ARG A 48 7.39 1.18 2.11
N LEU A 49 7.27 1.38 0.79
CA LEU A 49 6.71 2.61 0.23
C LEU A 49 5.26 2.84 0.65
N LEU A 50 4.46 1.78 0.73
CA LEU A 50 3.07 1.87 1.21
C LEU A 50 2.99 2.17 2.71
N LEU A 51 3.90 1.62 3.53
CA LEU A 51 4.04 1.95 4.94
C LEU A 51 4.43 3.42 5.13
N ASP A 52 5.42 3.90 4.38
CA ASP A 52 5.87 5.30 4.43
C ASP A 52 4.76 6.27 3.98
N ALA A 53 3.90 5.85 3.05
CA ALA A 53 2.72 6.60 2.62
C ALA A 53 1.54 6.55 3.62
N GLY A 54 1.63 5.66 4.62
CA GLY A 54 0.57 5.35 5.59
C GLY A 54 -0.58 4.52 5.02
N VAL A 55 -0.45 4.01 3.81
CA VAL A 55 -1.50 3.27 3.09
C VAL A 55 -1.62 1.84 3.60
N VAL A 56 -0.49 1.24 3.94
CA VAL A 56 -0.43 -0.06 4.60
C VAL A 56 0.12 0.15 6.00
N ILE A 57 -0.40 -0.61 6.96
CA ILE A 57 0.06 -0.60 8.35
C ILE A 57 0.37 -2.03 8.81
N ALA A 58 1.28 -2.14 9.77
CA ALA A 58 1.61 -3.40 10.43
C ALA A 58 0.55 -3.71 11.51
N ASP A 59 0.02 -4.94 11.51
CA ASP A 59 -0.98 -5.40 12.48
C ASP A 59 -0.58 -6.77 13.07
N PRO A 60 -0.16 -6.86 14.35
CA PRO A 60 0.03 -5.76 15.28
C PRO A 60 1.25 -4.90 14.92
N PRO A 61 1.33 -3.65 15.41
CA PRO A 61 2.46 -2.77 15.17
C PRO A 61 3.76 -3.42 15.69
N ALA A 62 4.79 -3.44 14.84
CA ALA A 62 6.06 -4.07 15.15
C ALA A 62 6.78 -3.38 16.32
N ARG A 63 6.88 -4.06 17.48
CA ARG A 63 7.77 -3.69 18.58
C ARG A 63 9.10 -4.44 18.45
N GLY A 64 9.97 -3.99 17.56
CA GLY A 64 11.35 -4.51 17.42
C GLY A 64 11.52 -5.82 16.63
N ARG A 65 10.43 -6.46 16.18
CA ARG A 65 10.45 -7.63 15.28
C ARG A 65 9.71 -7.32 13.98
N ARG A 66 10.03 -8.03 12.88
CA ARG A 66 9.28 -7.90 11.61
C ARG A 66 7.79 -8.14 11.85
N PRO A 67 6.89 -7.28 11.33
CA PRO A 67 5.46 -7.50 11.39
C PRO A 67 5.09 -8.87 10.82
N GLY A 68 4.21 -9.60 11.51
CA GLY A 68 3.67 -10.86 10.99
C GLY A 68 2.64 -10.65 9.89
N ARG A 69 1.97 -9.49 9.88
CA ARG A 69 0.85 -9.20 8.99
C ARG A 69 0.77 -7.71 8.66
N TYR A 70 0.33 -7.43 7.44
CA TYR A 70 0.08 -6.10 6.91
C TYR A 70 -1.39 -5.98 6.49
N VAL A 71 -1.98 -4.83 6.80
CA VAL A 71 -3.37 -4.48 6.47
C VAL A 71 -3.40 -3.10 5.82
N VAL A 72 -4.45 -2.79 5.06
CA VAL A 72 -4.63 -1.46 4.47
C VAL A 72 -5.32 -0.52 5.44
N ASP A 73 -4.79 0.70 5.58
CA ASP A 73 -5.48 1.82 6.21
C ASP A 73 -6.47 2.43 5.19
N GLN A 74 -7.75 2.11 5.38
CA GLN A 74 -8.81 2.49 4.44
C GLN A 74 -9.06 4.00 4.45
N ASP A 75 -8.98 4.65 5.61
CA ASP A 75 -9.16 6.10 5.73
C ASP A 75 -8.06 6.84 4.98
N ARG A 76 -6.82 6.34 5.08
CA ARG A 76 -5.70 6.89 4.34
C ARG A 76 -5.88 6.73 2.83
N VAL A 77 -6.28 5.55 2.36
CA VAL A 77 -6.57 5.33 0.94
C VAL A 77 -7.65 6.29 0.44
N HIS A 78 -8.74 6.44 1.19
CA HIS A 78 -9.83 7.34 0.85
C HIS A 78 -9.34 8.79 0.72
N HIS A 79 -8.58 9.28 1.71
CA HIS A 79 -8.02 10.62 1.70
C HIS A 79 -7.08 10.87 0.50
N LEU A 80 -6.27 9.88 0.10
CA LEU A 80 -5.40 10.01 -1.08
C LEU A 80 -6.20 10.00 -2.39
N LEU A 81 -7.28 9.21 -2.49
CA LEU A 81 -8.17 9.22 -3.66
C LEU A 81 -8.91 10.55 -3.79
N GLU A 82 -9.40 11.12 -2.70
CA GLU A 82 -9.97 12.47 -2.70
C GLU A 82 -8.96 13.51 -3.16
N ALA A 83 -7.71 13.39 -2.71
CA ALA A 83 -6.65 14.29 -3.14
C ALA A 83 -6.37 14.19 -4.64
N LEU A 84 -6.48 13.03 -5.28
CA LEU A 84 -6.41 12.93 -6.74
C LEU A 84 -7.59 13.61 -7.42
N ARG A 85 -8.82 13.36 -6.95
CA ARG A 85 -10.04 13.95 -7.52
C ARG A 85 -10.07 15.46 -7.44
N ARG A 86 -9.54 16.06 -6.38
CA ARG A 86 -9.44 17.54 -6.27
C ARG A 86 -8.49 18.17 -7.28
N TYR A 87 -7.55 17.39 -7.81
CA TYR A 87 -6.55 17.86 -8.77
C TYR A 87 -6.77 17.31 -10.18
N SER A 88 -7.83 16.54 -10.42
CA SER A 88 -8.18 16.10 -11.77
C SER A 88 -8.62 17.30 -12.60
N ILE A 89 -8.10 17.41 -13.82
CA ILE A 89 -8.53 18.42 -14.78
C ILE A 89 -9.98 18.06 -15.17
N PRO A 90 -10.96 18.96 -14.98
CA PRO A 90 -12.33 18.71 -15.41
C PRO A 90 -12.36 18.56 -16.94
N GLU A 91 -13.11 17.57 -17.42
CA GLU A 91 -13.42 17.35 -18.85
C GLU A 91 -14.32 18.45 -19.41
#